data_AF-A0A7W1WSF4-F1
#
_entry.id   AF-A0A7W1WSF4-F1
#
_cell.length_a   1.000
_cell.length_b   1.000
_cell.length_c   1.000
_cell.angle_alpha   90.00
_cell.angle_beta   90.00
_cell.angle_gamma   90.00
#
_symmetry.space_group_name_H-M   'P 1'
#
loop_
_entity.id
_entity.type
_entity.pdbx_description
1 polymer ?
#
loop_
_entity_poly.entity_id
_entity_poly.type
_entity_poly.pdbx_seq_one_letter_code
_entity_poly.pdbx_strand_id
1 'polypeptide(L)' 'MAKDYYIARDAYKQEDLAARKYAFYAQNCTSPEAKQLFTQISQVQQQTAQKFQQMMNQFPQ' A
#
# COMPACT_ATOMS: atom_id res chain seq x y z
N MET A 1 -22.11 -4.46 3.27
CA MET A 1 -22.42 -3.02 3.11
C MET A 1 -21.44 -2.20 3.97
N ALA A 2 -21.76 -1.79 5.21
CA ALA A 2 -20.79 -1.05 6.06
C ALA A 2 -19.55 -1.88 6.46
N LYS A 3 -19.72 -3.18 6.71
CA LYS A 3 -18.60 -4.11 7.01
C LYS A 3 -17.53 -4.11 5.90
N ASP A 4 -17.95 -4.08 4.64
CA ASP A 4 -17.03 -4.14 3.49
C ASP A 4 -16.26 -2.83 3.32
N TYR A 5 -16.89 -1.69 3.65
CA TYR A 5 -16.20 -0.40 3.78
C TYR A 5 -15.06 -0.47 4.81
N TYR A 6 -15.32 -0.98 6.01
CA TYR A 6 -14.30 -1.06 7.05
C TYR A 6 -13.16 -2.03 6.70
N ILE A 7 -13.47 -3.16 6.07
CA ILE A 7 -12.46 -4.09 5.56
C ILE A 7 -11.59 -3.41 4.49
N ALA A 8 -12.21 -2.71 3.53
CA ALA A 8 -11.49 -1.98 2.49
C ALA A 8 -10.60 -0.86 3.08
N ARG A 9 -11.09 -0.16 4.10
CA ARG A 9 -10.34 0.89 4.80
C ARG A 9 -9.14 0.34 5.54
N ASP A 10 -9.30 -0.80 6.22
CA ASP A 10 -8.21 -1.41 6.97
C ASP A 10 -7.15 -1.98 6.01
N ALA A 11 -7.56 -2.58 4.90
CA ALA A 11 -6.66 -3.01 3.83
C ALA A 11 -5.90 -1.83 3.20
N TYR A 12 -6.59 -0.72 2.88
CA TYR A 12 -5.96 0.51 2.40
C TYR A 12 -4.85 1.00 3.35
N LYS A 13 -5.12 1.04 4.66
CA LYS A 13 -4.14 1.47 5.66
C LYS A 13 -2.93 0.56 5.74
N GLN A 14 -3.13 -0.76 5.60
CA GLN A 14 -2.03 -1.73 5.60
C GLN A 14 -1.13 -1.55 4.38
N GLU A 15 -1.72 -1.42 3.19
CA GLU A 15 -0.98 -1.22 1.94
C GLU A 15 -0.24 0.14 1.93
N ASP A 16 -0.86 1.22 2.42
CA ASP A 16 -0.20 2.53 2.55
C ASP A 16 0.99 2.49 3.52
N LEU A 17 0.82 1.81 4.67
CA LEU A 17 1.91 1.61 5.63
C LEU A 17 3.05 0.80 5.03
N ALA A 18 2.73 -0.30 4.33
CA ALA A 18 3.72 -1.13 3.68
C ALA A 18 4.48 -0.37 2.59
N ALA A 19 3.78 0.40 1.74
CA ALA A 19 4.42 1.26 0.73
C ALA A 19 5.45 2.20 1.37
N ARG A 20 5.07 2.91 2.44
CA ARG A 20 5.99 3.81 3.17
C ARG A 20 7.20 3.08 3.76
N LYS A 21 7.00 1.89 4.33
CA LYS A 21 8.10 1.07 4.88
C LYS A 21 9.09 0.67 3.79
N TYR A 22 8.62 0.17 2.66
CA TYR A 22 9.49 -0.23 1.57
C TYR A 22 10.17 0.96 0.90
N ALA A 23 9.50 2.12 0.80
CA ALA A 23 10.16 3.36 0.38
C ALA A 23 11.29 3.76 1.33
N PHE A 24 11.06 3.67 2.65
CA PHE A 24 12.10 3.92 3.65
C PHE A 24 13.27 2.92 3.53
N TYR A 25 12.99 1.63 3.36
CA TYR A 25 14.04 0.62 3.16
C TYR A 25 14.84 0.89 1.88
N ALA A 26 14.19 1.26 0.77
CA ALA A 26 14.86 1.60 -0.47
C ALA A 26 15.80 2.81 -0.32
N GLN A 27 15.43 3.80 0.49
CA GLN A 27 16.25 4.98 0.75
C GLN A 27 17.48 4.67 1.62
N ASN A 28 17.36 3.73 2.55
CA ASN A 28 18.41 3.39 3.53
C ASN A 28 19.20 2.13 3.16
N CYS A 29 18.91 1.49 2.03
CA CYS A 29 19.61 0.29 1.58
C CYS A 29 20.87 0.65 0.79
N THR A 30 21.96 -0.07 1.08
CA THR A 30 23.25 0.06 0.38
C THR A 30 23.40 -0.90 -0.81
N SER A 31 22.66 -2.02 -0.84
CA SER A 31 22.65 -2.93 -1.99
C SER A 31 21.78 -2.36 -3.11
N PRO A 32 22.32 -2.19 -4.34
CA PRO A 32 21.55 -1.74 -5.49
C PRO A 32 20.36 -2.64 -5.82
N GLU A 33 20.54 -3.96 -5.73
CA GLU A 33 19.53 -4.97 -6.05
C GLU A 33 18.37 -4.90 -5.05
N ALA A 34 18.68 -4.85 -3.75
CA ALA A 34 17.66 -4.73 -2.71
C ALA A 34 16.94 -3.38 -2.78
N LYS A 35 17.64 -2.29 -3.10
CA LYS A 35 17.02 -0.97 -3.34
C LYS A 35 16.01 -1.01 -4.48
N GLN A 36 16.35 -1.67 -5.60
CA GLN A 36 15.44 -1.82 -6.73
C GLN A 36 14.21 -2.66 -6.34
N LEU A 37 14.42 -3.77 -5.63
CA LEU A 37 13.34 -4.61 -5.12
C LEU A 37 12.39 -3.85 -4.20
N PHE A 38 12.93 -3.13 -3.19
CA PHE A 38 12.11 -2.34 -2.27
C PHE A 38 11.35 -1.22 -2.98
N THR A 39 11.96 -0.60 -3.99
CA THR A 39 11.28 0.41 -4.82
C THR A 39 10.09 -0.21 -5.56
N GLN A 40 10.27 -1.37 -6.18
CA GLN A 40 9.19 -2.09 -6.87
C GLN A 40 8.07 -2.50 -5.90
N ILE A 41 8.42 -3.04 -4.73
CA ILE A 41 7.42 -3.42 -3.72
C ILE A 41 6.64 -2.18 -3.27
N SER A 42 7.32 -1.06 -2.99
CA SER A 42 6.66 0.19 -2.62
C SER A 42 5.65 0.65 -3.67
N GLN A 43 5.99 0.55 -4.96
CA GLN A 43 5.11 0.95 -6.05
C GLN A 43 3.88 0.04 -6.15
N VAL A 44 4.06 -1.29 -6.03
CA VAL A 44 2.94 -2.25 -6.03
C VAL A 44 1.99 -1.98 -4.87
N GLN A 45 2.51 -1.78 -3.66
CA GLN A 45 1.70 -1.50 -2.47
C GLN A 45 0.93 -0.18 -2.61
N GLN A 46 1.55 0.86 -3.19
CA GLN A 46 0.88 2.13 -3.44
C GLN A 46 -0.26 1.99 -4.47
N GLN A 47 -0.06 1.22 -5.54
CA GLN A 47 -1.11 0.93 -6.52
C GLN A 47 -2.26 0.13 -5.90
N THR A 48 -1.95 -0.85 -5.04
CA THR A 48 -2.96 -1.64 -4.33
C THR A 48 -3.75 -0.78 -3.35
N ALA A 49 -3.09 0.11 -2.60
CA ALA A 49 -3.76 1.06 -1.73
C ALA A 49 -4.77 1.94 -2.51
N GLN A 50 -4.40 2.44 -3.69
CA GLN A 50 -5.31 3.21 -4.55
C GLN A 50 -6.55 2.40 -4.97
N LYS A 51 -6.39 1.10 -5.26
CA LYS A 51 -7.53 0.23 -5.57
C LYS A 51 -8.48 0.07 -4.39
N PHE A 52 -7.95 -0.14 -3.18
CA PHE A 52 -8.78 -0.19 -1.97
C PHE A 52 -9.47 1.14 -1.68
N GLN A 53 -8.80 2.26 -1.94
CA GLN A 53 -9.40 3.58 -1.83
C GLN A 53 -10.58 3.77 -2.79
N GLN A 54 -10.44 3.33 -4.04
CA GLN A 54 -11.53 3.36 -5.02
C GLN A 54 -12.68 2.42 -4.61
N MET A 55 -12.35 1.25 -4.05
CA MET A 55 -13.32 0.27 -3.58
C MET A 55 -14.17 0.79 -2.41
N MET A 56 -13.59 1.57 -1.50
CA MET A 56 -14.33 2.23 -0.42
C MET A 56 -15.47 3.12 -0.93
N ASN A 57 -15.31 3.77 -2.09
CA ASN A 57 -16.35 4.62 -2.68
C ASN A 57 -17.56 3.83 -3.20
N GLN A 58 -17.45 2.50 -3.31
CA GLN A 58 -18.52 1.62 -3.78
C GLN A 58 -19.38 1.08 -2.64
N PHE A 59 -18.96 1.28 -1.37
CA PHE A 59 -19.67 0.78 -0.20
C PHE A 59 -20.32 1.93 0.57
N PRO A 60 -21.56 1.74 1.06
CA PRO A 60 -22.15 2.68 2.01
C PRO A 60 -21.33 2.69 3.30
N GLN A 61 -21.05 3.90 3.80
CA GLN A 61 -20.26 4.15 5.00
C GLN A 61 -21.01 3.73 6.28
#